data_AF-A0A660QAL2-F1
#
_entry.id   AF-A0A660QAL2-F1
#
_cell.length_a   1.000
_cell.length_b   1.000
_cell.length_c   1.000
_cell.angle_alpha   90.00
_cell.angle_beta   90.00
_cell.angle_gamma   90.00
#
_symmetry.space_group_name_H-M   'P 1'
#
loop_
_entity.id
_entity.type
_entity.pdbx_description
1 polymer ?
#
loop_
_entity_poly.entity_id
_entity_poly.type
_entity_poly.pdbx_seq_one_letter_code
_entity_poly.pdbx_strand_id
1 'polypeptide(L)'
;MKYMATIAMVAILAQPVLARNYHVSVAGDDANSGSRMEPLKTIQAAAQLAQPGDEVVVHAGTYRERVNPPRGGISDSERIVYRAAEGEEAIIKGSEIVKGWVYQENGYWELTLPDSFFGDYNPYAELIEGDWFHRKDRDHHLGEVFMNGEAFYEVATKEEISGLYGGRTRSWYCESTNGTTTIRGAFGEYNPNRERVEISTRSTCFYPDRTGCNYITVRGFTMTQAATQWAAPTAEQV
;
A
#
# COMPACT_ATOMS: atom_id res chain seq x y z
N MET A 1 49.50 25.95 48.57
CA MET A 1 48.25 25.76 49.33
C MET A 1 47.08 25.99 48.37
N LYS A 2 46.30 24.93 48.10
CA LYS A 2 44.95 24.89 47.47
C LYS A 2 44.80 25.41 46.02
N TYR A 3 44.74 24.49 45.07
CA TYR A 3 44.14 24.70 43.74
C TYR A 3 42.61 24.76 43.90
N MET A 4 41.98 25.86 43.51
CA MET A 4 40.52 25.96 43.38
C MET A 4 40.09 25.37 42.03
N ALA A 5 39.40 24.23 42.06
CA ALA A 5 38.73 23.68 40.89
C ALA A 5 37.34 24.31 40.79
N THR A 6 37.11 25.12 39.76
CA THR A 6 35.79 25.67 39.43
C THR A 6 35.01 24.62 38.65
N ILE A 7 33.98 24.03 39.26
CA ILE A 7 33.06 23.12 38.57
C ILE A 7 32.05 23.99 37.80
N ALA A 8 32.15 24.00 36.47
CA ALA A 8 31.13 24.59 35.61
C ALA A 8 29.96 23.61 35.48
N MET A 9 28.82 23.95 36.07
CA MET A 9 27.58 23.20 35.98
C MET A 9 26.90 23.52 34.64
N VAL A 10 26.94 22.59 33.69
CA VAL A 10 26.20 22.70 32.43
C VAL A 10 24.75 22.28 32.69
N ALA A 11 23.84 23.24 32.74
CA ALA A 11 22.41 22.97 32.81
C ALA A 11 21.92 22.54 31.43
N ILE A 12 21.55 21.25 31.29
CA ILE A 12 20.85 20.74 30.11
C ILE A 12 19.39 21.18 30.23
N LEU A 13 19.01 22.23 29.50
CA LEU A 13 17.62 22.63 29.34
C LEU A 13 16.92 21.60 28.45
N ALA A 14 16.12 20.72 29.06
CA ALA A 14 15.19 19.88 28.31
C ALA A 14 14.13 20.78 27.68
N GLN A 15 14.14 20.91 26.36
CA GLN A 15 13.05 21.57 25.65
C GLN A 15 11.82 20.66 25.67
N PRO A 16 10.63 21.18 25.99
CA PRO A 16 9.41 20.40 25.87
C PRO A 16 9.24 20.01 24.39
N VAL A 17 9.22 18.71 24.11
CA VAL A 17 8.86 18.20 22.79
C VAL A 17 7.36 18.44 22.66
N LEU A 18 6.99 19.52 21.98
CA LEU A 18 5.60 19.75 21.62
C LEU A 18 5.23 18.76 20.52
N ALA A 19 4.12 18.04 20.73
CA ALA A 19 3.47 17.23 19.71
C ALA A 19 3.37 18.03 18.40
N ARG A 20 3.95 17.50 17.32
CA ARG A 20 3.97 18.14 16.01
C ARG A 20 2.93 17.52 15.10
N ASN A 21 2.34 18.35 14.26
CA ASN A 21 1.47 17.92 13.18
C ASN A 21 2.25 17.94 11.87
N TYR A 22 2.37 16.78 11.23
CA TYR A 22 2.86 16.62 9.87
C TYR A 22 1.68 16.57 8.91
N HIS A 23 1.68 17.45 7.91
CA HIS A 23 0.66 17.48 6.87
C HIS A 23 1.15 16.76 5.62
N VAL A 24 0.30 15.93 5.05
CA VAL A 24 0.57 15.17 3.83
C VAL A 24 -0.48 15.51 2.79
N SER A 25 -0.07 15.81 1.56
CA SER A 25 -0.95 16.12 0.43
C SER A 25 -0.38 15.54 -0.86
N VAL A 26 -1.24 15.04 -1.75
CA VAL A 26 -0.81 14.52 -3.07
C VAL A 26 -0.08 15.56 -3.94
N ALA A 27 -0.29 16.86 -3.65
CA ALA A 27 0.40 17.98 -4.29
C ALA A 27 1.66 18.46 -3.54
N GLY A 28 2.00 17.81 -2.42
CA GLY A 28 3.18 18.13 -1.62
C GLY A 28 4.49 17.64 -2.24
N ASP A 29 5.57 17.79 -1.46
CA ASP A 29 6.92 17.33 -1.80
C ASP A 29 7.56 16.73 -0.54
N ASP A 30 8.22 15.58 -0.64
CA ASP A 30 8.86 14.91 0.51
C ASP A 30 10.13 15.63 0.98
N ALA A 31 10.63 16.61 0.22
CA ALA A 31 11.66 17.54 0.67
C ALA A 31 11.10 18.66 1.58
N ASN A 32 9.78 18.82 1.67
CA ASN A 32 9.15 19.85 2.48
C ASN A 32 9.26 19.57 3.99
N SER A 33 9.03 20.61 4.77
CA SER A 33 9.04 20.55 6.24
C SER A 33 7.90 19.72 6.85
N GLY A 34 6.87 19.39 6.07
CA GLY A 34 5.63 18.75 6.54
C GLY A 34 4.73 19.68 7.33
N SER A 35 4.92 20.99 7.22
CA SER A 35 3.98 21.97 7.76
C SER A 35 2.70 22.02 6.91
N ARG A 36 1.64 22.66 7.40
CA ARG A 36 0.41 22.84 6.60
C ARG A 36 0.65 23.64 5.29
N MET A 37 1.62 24.56 5.28
CA MET A 37 1.96 25.38 4.11
C MET A 37 2.91 24.68 3.14
N GLU A 38 3.72 23.76 3.67
CA GLU A 38 4.68 22.96 2.92
C GLU A 38 4.48 21.49 3.30
N PRO A 39 3.38 20.84 2.83
CA PRO A 39 3.07 19.47 3.20
C PRO A 39 4.02 18.49 2.50
N LEU A 40 4.25 17.35 3.15
CA LEU A 40 4.91 16.21 2.55
C LEU A 40 4.03 15.59 1.45
N LYS A 41 4.63 14.86 0.52
CA LYS A 41 3.90 14.20 -0.56
C LYS A 41 3.36 12.84 -0.14
N THR A 42 4.15 12.06 0.58
CA THR A 42 3.84 10.68 0.96
C THR A 42 3.56 10.54 2.45
N ILE A 43 2.68 9.58 2.78
CA ILE A 43 2.39 9.23 4.17
C ILE A 43 3.62 8.58 4.80
N GLN A 44 4.37 7.81 4.02
CA GLN A 44 5.63 7.19 4.44
C GLN A 44 6.70 8.22 4.84
N ALA A 45 6.86 9.33 4.11
CA ALA A 45 7.81 10.37 4.50
C ALA A 45 7.44 10.99 5.86
N ALA A 46 6.15 11.24 6.10
CA ALA A 46 5.68 11.70 7.41
C ALA A 46 5.90 10.63 8.50
N ALA A 47 5.68 9.35 8.19
CA ALA A 47 5.93 8.25 9.12
C ALA A 47 7.41 8.11 9.51
N GLN A 48 8.35 8.48 8.62
CA GLN A 48 9.78 8.48 8.94
C GLN A 48 10.16 9.59 9.92
N LEU A 49 9.47 10.73 9.86
CA LEU A 49 9.74 11.90 10.70
C LEU A 49 9.04 11.82 12.06
N ALA A 50 7.80 11.34 12.08
CA ALA A 50 6.94 11.32 13.26
C ALA A 50 7.59 10.62 14.46
N GLN A 51 7.51 11.27 15.62
CA GLN A 51 7.95 10.78 16.92
C GLN A 51 6.76 10.54 17.85
N PRO A 52 6.92 9.81 18.96
CA PRO A 52 5.84 9.62 19.94
C PRO A 52 5.19 10.94 20.37
N GLY A 53 3.85 10.99 20.32
CA GLY A 53 3.06 12.21 20.56
C GLY A 53 2.69 12.98 19.29
N ASP A 54 3.34 12.74 18.15
CA ASP A 54 3.06 13.44 16.90
C ASP A 54 1.80 12.94 16.19
N GLU A 55 1.28 13.79 15.31
CA GLU A 55 0.17 13.49 14.42
C GLU A 55 0.56 13.68 12.95
N VAL A 56 0.15 12.74 12.11
CA VAL A 56 0.23 12.79 10.65
C VAL A 56 -1.18 13.01 10.12
N VAL A 57 -1.43 14.21 9.61
CA VAL A 57 -2.69 14.67 9.03
C VAL A 57 -2.62 14.54 7.51
N VAL A 58 -3.38 13.62 6.96
CA VAL A 58 -3.38 13.30 5.52
C VAL A 58 -4.58 13.93 4.85
N HIS A 59 -4.33 14.83 3.90
CA HIS A 59 -5.36 15.53 3.14
C HIS A 59 -5.97 14.65 2.04
N ALA A 60 -7.05 15.15 1.43
CA ALA A 60 -7.81 14.44 0.41
C ALA A 60 -6.91 14.00 -0.74
N GLY A 61 -7.06 12.73 -1.15
CA GLY A 61 -6.27 12.18 -2.23
C GLY A 61 -6.16 10.67 -2.19
N THR A 62 -5.64 10.10 -3.28
CA THR A 62 -5.28 8.69 -3.37
C THR A 62 -3.77 8.54 -3.28
N TYR A 63 -3.32 7.84 -2.24
CA TYR A 63 -1.93 7.54 -1.94
C TYR A 63 -1.65 6.09 -2.31
N ARG A 64 -0.91 5.89 -3.41
CA ARG A 64 -0.52 4.56 -3.89
C ARG A 64 0.84 4.21 -3.30
N GLU A 65 0.83 3.79 -2.04
CA GLU A 65 2.03 3.51 -1.28
C GLU A 65 1.75 2.42 -0.25
N ARG A 66 2.84 1.84 0.26
CA ARG A 66 2.83 1.00 1.45
C ARG A 66 3.40 1.83 2.59
N VAL A 67 2.59 2.08 3.62
CA VAL A 67 3.02 2.81 4.82
C VAL A 67 3.58 1.83 5.83
N ASN A 68 4.86 1.95 6.10
CA ASN A 68 5.65 1.18 7.04
C ASN A 68 6.21 2.13 8.12
N PRO A 69 5.47 2.37 9.22
CA PRO A 69 5.96 3.15 10.33
C PRO A 69 7.21 2.51 10.95
N PRO A 70 8.36 3.19 11.00
CA PRO A 70 9.60 2.63 11.55
C PRO A 70 9.58 2.55 13.09
N ARG A 71 8.59 3.17 13.73
CA ARG A 71 8.40 3.27 15.18
C ARG A 71 6.94 3.50 15.52
N GLY A 72 6.60 3.25 16.78
CA GLY A 72 5.31 3.59 17.37
C GLY A 72 5.44 4.64 18.46
N GLY A 73 4.34 4.90 19.16
CA GLY A 73 4.32 5.71 20.38
C GLY A 73 4.94 4.97 21.58
N ILE A 74 5.05 5.66 22.72
CA ILE A 74 5.63 5.11 23.95
C ILE A 74 4.61 4.88 25.07
N SER A 75 3.42 5.49 24.96
CA SER A 75 2.34 5.38 25.93
C SER A 75 0.99 5.64 25.24
N ASP A 76 -0.12 5.37 25.92
CA ASP A 76 -1.46 5.68 25.40
C ASP A 76 -1.67 7.19 25.18
N SER A 77 -1.03 8.04 25.99
CA SER A 77 -1.03 9.49 25.84
C SER A 77 -0.05 10.02 24.79
N GLU A 78 0.96 9.23 24.41
CA GLU A 78 2.02 9.61 23.47
C GLU A 78 2.04 8.65 22.28
N ARG A 79 0.87 8.47 21.69
CA ARG A 79 0.67 7.72 20.45
C ARG A 79 1.28 8.47 19.26
N ILE A 80 1.58 7.74 18.19
CA ILE A 80 1.73 8.34 16.86
C ILE A 80 0.39 8.20 16.15
N VAL A 81 -0.24 9.31 15.81
CA VAL A 81 -1.58 9.32 15.22
C VAL A 81 -1.47 9.56 13.72
N TYR A 82 -1.90 8.62 12.90
CA TYR A 82 -2.13 8.80 11.47
C TYR A 82 -3.63 8.98 11.27
N ARG A 83 -4.04 10.09 10.67
CA ARG A 83 -5.44 10.32 10.35
C ARG A 83 -5.67 11.06 9.05
N ALA A 84 -6.82 10.81 8.45
CA ALA A 84 -7.37 11.72 7.45
C ALA A 84 -7.64 13.10 8.07
N ALA A 85 -7.49 14.15 7.27
CA ALA A 85 -7.94 15.49 7.60
C ALA A 85 -9.47 15.51 7.78
N GLU A 86 -9.96 16.42 8.61
CA GLU A 86 -11.38 16.43 8.98
C GLU A 86 -12.26 16.78 7.78
N GLY A 87 -13.26 15.93 7.50
CA GLY A 87 -14.15 16.08 6.35
C GLY A 87 -13.52 15.76 4.99
N GLU A 88 -12.28 15.26 4.97
CA GLU A 88 -11.55 14.91 3.75
C GLU A 88 -11.45 13.38 3.58
N GLU A 89 -11.40 12.92 2.32
CA GLU A 89 -11.23 11.50 1.99
C GLU A 89 -9.79 11.19 1.59
N ALA A 90 -9.05 10.52 2.48
CA ALA A 90 -7.71 10.01 2.21
C ALA A 90 -7.78 8.49 1.96
N ILE A 91 -7.37 8.06 0.77
CA ILE A 91 -7.41 6.66 0.33
C ILE A 91 -5.99 6.14 0.18
N ILE A 92 -5.65 5.04 0.86
CA ILE A 92 -4.39 4.32 0.67
C ILE A 92 -4.67 3.09 -0.20
N LYS A 93 -3.93 2.94 -1.30
CA LYS A 93 -4.13 1.84 -2.25
C LYS A 93 -2.88 0.99 -2.41
N GLY A 94 -3.06 -0.33 -2.36
CA GLY A 94 -2.04 -1.33 -2.69
C GLY A 94 -1.87 -1.58 -4.19
N SER A 95 -2.52 -0.77 -5.06
CA SER A 95 -2.60 -0.97 -6.50
C SER A 95 -2.03 0.19 -7.32
N GLU A 96 -1.73 -0.06 -8.59
CA GLU A 96 -1.38 0.95 -9.59
C GLU A 96 -2.41 1.05 -10.71
N ILE A 97 -2.60 2.26 -11.24
CA ILE A 97 -3.35 2.45 -12.50
C ILE A 97 -2.44 2.02 -13.64
N VAL A 98 -2.95 1.14 -14.50
CA VAL A 98 -2.21 0.65 -15.67
C VAL A 98 -2.94 0.92 -16.97
N LYS A 99 -2.14 1.19 -18.00
CA LYS A 99 -2.55 1.50 -19.38
C LYS A 99 -1.64 0.73 -20.33
N GLY A 100 -1.94 0.79 -21.63
CA GLY A 100 -1.17 0.07 -22.65
C GLY A 100 -1.70 -1.34 -22.91
N TRP A 101 -2.95 -1.61 -22.54
CA TRP A 101 -3.63 -2.86 -22.84
C TRP A 101 -3.79 -3.00 -24.36
N VAL A 102 -3.47 -4.17 -24.90
CA VAL A 102 -3.58 -4.52 -26.31
C VAL A 102 -4.73 -5.51 -26.49
N TYR A 103 -5.67 -5.17 -27.36
CA TYR A 103 -6.79 -6.05 -27.68
C TYR A 103 -6.31 -7.31 -28.41
N GLN A 104 -6.86 -8.45 -28.04
CA GLN A 104 -6.58 -9.74 -28.66
C GLN A 104 -7.83 -10.24 -29.40
N GLU A 105 -7.64 -10.92 -30.53
CA GLU A 105 -8.75 -11.36 -31.40
C GLU A 105 -9.78 -12.26 -30.71
N ASN A 106 -9.38 -12.93 -29.63
CA ASN A 106 -10.22 -13.78 -28.79
C ASN A 106 -11.02 -13.03 -27.71
N GLY A 107 -11.07 -11.69 -27.75
CA GLY A 107 -12.04 -10.89 -26.98
C GLY A 107 -11.58 -10.44 -25.60
N TYR A 108 -10.32 -10.70 -25.22
CA TYR A 108 -9.71 -10.13 -24.02
C TYR A 108 -8.61 -9.13 -24.38
N TRP A 109 -8.11 -8.42 -23.37
CA TRP A 109 -7.01 -7.49 -23.50
C TRP A 109 -5.78 -8.00 -22.74
N GLU A 110 -4.60 -7.70 -23.24
CA GLU A 110 -3.32 -8.13 -22.67
C GLU A 110 -2.45 -6.92 -22.31
N LEU A 111 -1.78 -6.99 -21.16
CA LEU A 111 -0.78 -6.03 -20.70
C LEU A 111 0.45 -6.80 -20.26
N THR A 112 1.62 -6.46 -20.83
CA THR A 112 2.90 -7.02 -20.40
C THR A 112 3.74 -5.94 -19.72
N LEU A 113 4.21 -6.23 -18.52
CA LEU A 113 5.05 -5.35 -17.71
C LEU A 113 6.39 -6.07 -17.42
N PRO A 114 7.51 -5.35 -17.33
CA PRO A 114 8.73 -5.92 -16.77
C PRO A 114 8.54 -6.20 -15.28
N ASP A 115 9.14 -7.27 -14.74
CA ASP A 115 9.01 -7.60 -13.32
C ASP A 115 9.54 -6.48 -12.39
N SER A 116 10.46 -5.66 -12.91
CA SER A 116 10.94 -4.46 -12.21
C SER A 116 9.85 -3.42 -11.92
N PHE A 117 8.68 -3.51 -12.57
CA PHE A 117 7.51 -2.70 -12.22
C PHE A 117 7.01 -3.01 -10.81
N PHE A 118 7.12 -4.26 -10.37
CA PHE A 118 6.66 -4.73 -9.07
C PHE A 118 7.73 -4.63 -7.97
N GLY A 119 8.98 -4.38 -8.35
CA GLY A 119 10.10 -4.34 -7.41
C GLY A 119 10.37 -5.73 -6.83
N ASP A 120 10.52 -5.82 -5.50
CA ASP A 120 10.86 -7.06 -4.81
C ASP A 120 9.65 -7.98 -4.52
N TYR A 121 8.44 -7.57 -4.91
CA TYR A 121 7.21 -8.30 -4.61
C TYR A 121 6.24 -8.24 -5.79
N ASN A 122 6.02 -9.36 -6.47
CA ASN A 122 5.15 -9.46 -7.63
C ASN A 122 3.91 -10.34 -7.35
N PRO A 123 2.73 -9.74 -7.10
CA PRO A 123 1.50 -10.49 -6.83
C PRO A 123 1.09 -11.50 -7.91
N TYR A 124 1.55 -11.32 -9.15
CA TYR A 124 1.22 -12.18 -10.30
C TYR A 124 2.23 -13.32 -10.50
N ALA A 125 3.28 -13.35 -9.70
CA ALA A 125 4.22 -14.48 -9.61
C ALA A 125 4.03 -15.25 -8.29
N GLU A 126 3.52 -14.59 -7.24
CA GLU A 126 3.26 -15.20 -5.94
C GLU A 126 1.93 -15.95 -5.92
N LEU A 127 1.98 -17.20 -5.44
CA LEU A 127 0.78 -18.02 -5.25
C LEU A 127 0.23 -17.86 -3.84
N ILE A 128 -1.10 -18.04 -3.70
CA ILE A 128 -1.74 -18.27 -2.43
C ILE A 128 -1.27 -19.63 -1.91
N GLU A 129 -0.66 -19.63 -0.73
CA GLU A 129 -0.13 -20.84 -0.10
C GLU A 129 -0.19 -20.79 1.42
N GLY A 130 -0.14 -21.95 2.06
CA GLY A 130 -0.01 -22.07 3.50
C GLY A 130 -0.86 -23.20 4.08
N ASP A 131 -0.70 -23.43 5.39
CA ASP A 131 -1.40 -24.50 6.08
C ASP A 131 -2.92 -24.32 5.98
N TRP A 132 -3.63 -25.44 5.80
CA TRP A 132 -5.09 -25.50 5.60
C TRP A 132 -5.63 -24.79 4.34
N PHE A 133 -4.76 -24.28 3.46
CA PHE A 133 -5.20 -23.82 2.15
C PHE A 133 -5.41 -25.01 1.20
N HIS A 134 -6.65 -25.16 0.73
CA HIS A 134 -7.01 -26.19 -0.25
C HIS A 134 -7.18 -25.55 -1.63
N ARG A 135 -6.16 -25.65 -2.48
CA ARG A 135 -6.09 -24.99 -3.79
C ARG A 135 -7.12 -25.46 -4.83
N LYS A 136 -7.84 -26.57 -4.58
CA LYS A 136 -8.87 -27.15 -5.48
C LYS A 136 -8.37 -27.34 -6.92
N ASP A 137 -7.21 -27.99 -7.07
CA ASP A 137 -6.62 -28.39 -8.34
C ASP A 137 -6.31 -27.26 -9.34
N ARG A 138 -6.19 -26.01 -8.85
CA ARG A 138 -5.61 -24.90 -9.62
C ARG A 138 -4.68 -24.07 -8.75
N ASP A 139 -3.83 -23.30 -9.40
CA ASP A 139 -3.06 -22.27 -8.73
C ASP A 139 -3.91 -20.99 -8.59
N HIS A 140 -3.63 -20.21 -7.55
CA HIS A 140 -4.29 -18.93 -7.29
C HIS A 140 -3.20 -17.92 -6.97
N HIS A 141 -3.20 -16.77 -7.62
CA HIS A 141 -2.20 -15.74 -7.37
C HIS A 141 -2.68 -14.71 -6.33
N LEU A 142 -1.74 -13.94 -5.77
CA LEU A 142 -2.06 -12.80 -4.89
C LEU A 142 -2.51 -11.56 -5.69
N GLY A 143 -2.27 -11.56 -7.00
CA GLY A 143 -2.66 -10.53 -7.95
C GLY A 143 -4.17 -10.31 -8.02
N GLU A 144 -4.57 -9.13 -8.45
CA GLU A 144 -5.98 -8.83 -8.72
C GLU A 144 -6.10 -7.69 -9.72
N VAL A 145 -7.03 -7.83 -10.67
CA VAL A 145 -7.36 -6.80 -11.66
C VAL A 145 -8.65 -6.11 -11.24
N PHE A 146 -8.66 -4.77 -11.28
CA PHE A 146 -9.82 -3.96 -10.97
C PHE A 146 -10.21 -3.07 -12.15
N MET A 147 -11.49 -2.89 -12.40
CA MET A 147 -11.99 -1.83 -13.28
C MET A 147 -13.02 -0.98 -12.54
N ASN A 148 -12.79 0.33 -12.50
CA ASN A 148 -13.63 1.31 -11.83
C ASN A 148 -13.89 1.01 -10.33
N GLY A 149 -13.03 0.19 -9.71
CA GLY A 149 -13.11 -0.22 -8.31
C GLY A 149 -13.64 -1.65 -8.10
N GLU A 150 -14.13 -2.32 -9.14
CA GLU A 150 -14.65 -3.69 -9.07
C GLU A 150 -13.55 -4.70 -9.44
N ALA A 151 -13.34 -5.69 -8.58
CA ALA A 151 -12.39 -6.79 -8.79
C ALA A 151 -12.88 -7.78 -9.84
N PHE A 152 -11.93 -8.42 -10.54
CA PHE A 152 -12.18 -9.45 -11.54
C PHE A 152 -12.09 -10.84 -10.88
N TYR A 153 -12.46 -11.89 -11.62
CA TYR A 153 -12.24 -13.27 -11.17
C TYR A 153 -11.02 -13.87 -11.86
N GLU A 154 -10.07 -14.36 -11.08
CA GLU A 154 -8.97 -15.15 -11.62
C GLU A 154 -9.48 -16.48 -12.18
N VAL A 155 -9.06 -16.83 -13.40
CA VAL A 155 -9.30 -18.13 -14.04
C VAL A 155 -8.04 -18.99 -14.08
N ALA A 156 -8.19 -20.31 -14.17
CA ALA A 156 -7.08 -21.25 -14.04
C ALA A 156 -6.19 -21.29 -15.30
N THR A 157 -6.79 -21.09 -16.47
CA THR A 157 -6.06 -21.07 -17.75
C THR A 157 -6.48 -19.90 -18.62
N LYS A 158 -5.62 -19.56 -19.59
CA LYS A 158 -5.87 -18.51 -20.57
C LYS A 158 -7.14 -18.74 -21.38
N GLU A 159 -7.49 -19.99 -21.65
CA GLU A 159 -8.66 -20.38 -22.45
C GLU A 159 -9.98 -20.12 -21.70
N GLU A 160 -9.93 -19.98 -20.37
CA GLU A 160 -11.10 -19.72 -19.51
C GLU A 160 -11.43 -18.22 -19.40
N ILE A 161 -10.60 -17.32 -19.96
CA ILE A 161 -10.86 -15.88 -19.92
C ILE A 161 -12.19 -15.57 -20.62
N SER A 162 -13.15 -15.01 -19.88
CA SER A 162 -14.50 -14.76 -20.37
C SER A 162 -15.11 -13.53 -19.71
N GLY A 163 -15.91 -12.77 -20.48
CA GLY A 163 -16.71 -11.67 -19.96
C GLY A 163 -17.89 -12.13 -19.10
N LEU A 164 -18.23 -13.43 -19.12
CA LEU A 164 -19.34 -14.06 -18.40
C LEU A 164 -18.87 -15.36 -17.72
N TYR A 165 -18.03 -15.24 -16.69
CA TYR A 165 -17.60 -16.41 -15.91
C TYR A 165 -18.54 -16.61 -14.70
N GLY A 166 -19.24 -17.74 -14.62
CA GLY A 166 -20.10 -18.08 -13.48
C GLY A 166 -21.25 -17.10 -13.21
N GLY A 167 -21.76 -16.41 -14.24
CA GLY A 167 -22.80 -15.38 -14.11
C GLY A 167 -22.29 -14.03 -13.57
N ARG A 168 -20.98 -13.88 -13.41
CA ARG A 168 -20.31 -12.66 -12.98
C ARG A 168 -19.56 -12.02 -14.15
N THR A 169 -19.55 -10.70 -14.17
CA THR A 169 -18.98 -9.91 -15.25
C THR A 169 -17.50 -9.68 -14.99
N ARG A 170 -16.64 -10.26 -15.83
CA ARG A 170 -15.16 -10.06 -15.95
C ARG A 170 -14.27 -11.08 -15.23
N SER A 171 -13.26 -11.55 -15.95
CA SER A 171 -12.24 -12.48 -15.47
C SER A 171 -10.85 -12.08 -15.93
N TRP A 172 -9.81 -12.58 -15.26
CA TRP A 172 -8.42 -12.30 -15.56
C TRP A 172 -7.52 -13.54 -15.38
N TYR A 173 -6.34 -13.50 -16.00
CA TYR A 173 -5.31 -14.54 -15.93
C TYR A 173 -3.93 -13.89 -16.07
N CYS A 174 -2.88 -14.47 -15.47
CA CYS A 174 -1.51 -14.00 -15.66
C CYS A 174 -0.50 -15.12 -15.92
N GLU A 175 0.64 -14.73 -16.49
CA GLU A 175 1.85 -15.53 -16.59
C GLU A 175 3.04 -14.62 -16.26
N SER A 176 3.88 -15.03 -15.30
CA SER A 176 5.14 -14.34 -14.98
C SER A 176 6.32 -15.23 -15.37
N THR A 177 7.01 -14.89 -16.47
CA THR A 177 8.13 -15.68 -16.99
C THR A 177 9.20 -14.76 -17.60
N ASN A 178 10.46 -15.20 -17.54
CA ASN A 178 11.59 -14.53 -18.21
C ASN A 178 11.76 -13.03 -17.87
N GLY A 179 11.46 -12.63 -16.64
CA GLY A 179 11.60 -11.23 -16.20
C GLY A 179 10.43 -10.32 -16.61
N THR A 180 9.33 -10.90 -17.06
CA THR A 180 8.11 -10.17 -17.45
C THR A 180 6.86 -10.83 -16.92
N THR A 181 5.89 -9.99 -16.60
CA THR A 181 4.55 -10.38 -16.16
C THR A 181 3.54 -9.96 -17.21
N THR A 182 2.81 -10.92 -17.75
CA THR A 182 1.71 -10.68 -18.69
C THR A 182 0.38 -10.92 -17.98
N ILE A 183 -0.46 -9.89 -17.94
CA ILE A 183 -1.79 -9.91 -17.34
C ILE A 183 -2.82 -9.79 -18.46
N ARG A 184 -3.85 -10.63 -18.41
CA ARG A 184 -4.95 -10.65 -19.37
C ARG A 184 -6.27 -10.44 -18.66
N GLY A 185 -7.17 -9.68 -19.27
CA GLY A 185 -8.48 -9.39 -18.69
C GLY A 185 -9.59 -9.33 -19.73
N ALA A 186 -10.73 -9.93 -19.41
CA ALA A 186 -11.96 -9.78 -20.17
C ALA A 186 -12.74 -8.56 -19.66
N PHE A 187 -12.61 -7.44 -20.37
CA PHE A 187 -13.25 -6.17 -20.00
C PHE A 187 -14.68 -6.00 -20.58
N GLY A 188 -15.19 -6.99 -21.31
CA GLY A 188 -16.48 -6.89 -22.00
C GLY A 188 -16.43 -5.87 -23.13
N GLU A 189 -17.43 -4.98 -23.20
CA GLU A 189 -17.49 -3.91 -24.21
C GLU A 189 -16.58 -2.70 -23.91
N TYR A 190 -15.97 -2.68 -22.72
CA TYR A 190 -15.16 -1.55 -22.26
C TYR A 190 -13.75 -1.59 -22.82
N ASN A 191 -13.21 -0.42 -23.17
CA ASN A 191 -11.80 -0.27 -23.51
C ASN A 191 -11.00 0.05 -22.23
N PRO A 192 -10.15 -0.86 -21.72
CA PRO A 192 -9.42 -0.66 -20.47
C PRO A 192 -8.46 0.53 -20.49
N ASN A 193 -8.05 0.99 -21.67
CA ASN A 193 -7.23 2.19 -21.79
C ASN A 193 -8.04 3.49 -21.61
N ARG A 194 -9.37 3.43 -21.68
CA ARG A 194 -10.29 4.57 -21.43
C ARG A 194 -10.91 4.52 -20.04
N GLU A 195 -11.01 3.35 -19.43
CA GLU A 195 -11.53 3.15 -18.07
C GLU A 195 -10.44 3.31 -16.99
N ARG A 196 -10.84 3.38 -15.71
CA ARG A 196 -9.88 3.29 -14.61
C ARG A 196 -9.60 1.82 -14.29
N VAL A 197 -8.55 1.27 -14.91
CA VAL A 197 -8.07 -0.08 -14.63
C VAL A 197 -6.88 -0.02 -13.67
N GLU A 198 -6.95 -0.82 -12.61
CA GLU A 198 -5.91 -0.93 -11.58
C GLU A 198 -5.48 -2.39 -11.45
N ILE A 199 -4.22 -2.61 -11.04
CA ILE A 199 -3.69 -3.92 -10.70
C ILE A 199 -3.06 -3.86 -9.31
N SER A 200 -3.26 -4.88 -8.47
CA SER A 200 -2.57 -4.94 -7.17
C SER A 200 -1.05 -5.04 -7.39
N THR A 201 -0.28 -4.35 -6.56
CA THR A 201 1.19 -4.29 -6.64
C THR A 201 1.88 -4.40 -5.29
N ARG A 202 1.15 -4.29 -4.18
CA ARG A 202 1.70 -4.22 -2.82
C ARG A 202 0.95 -5.17 -1.91
N SER A 203 1.69 -5.81 -1.01
CA SER A 203 1.13 -6.77 -0.04
C SER A 203 0.25 -6.11 1.02
N THR A 204 0.52 -4.84 1.37
CA THR A 204 -0.17 -4.10 2.44
C THR A 204 -0.32 -2.62 2.10
N CYS A 205 -1.33 -1.98 2.70
CA CYS A 205 -1.49 -0.52 2.66
C CYS A 205 -0.78 0.16 3.83
N PHE A 206 -0.96 -0.36 5.05
CA PHE A 206 -0.35 0.18 6.27
C PHE A 206 0.07 -0.99 7.16
N TYR A 207 1.37 -1.25 7.27
CA TYR A 207 1.91 -2.36 8.06
C TYR A 207 3.38 -2.08 8.44
N PRO A 208 3.72 -1.99 9.74
CA PRO A 208 5.11 -1.91 10.18
C PRO A 208 5.85 -3.24 9.93
N ASP A 209 7.00 -3.19 9.25
CA ASP A 209 7.88 -4.37 9.07
C ASP A 209 8.52 -4.83 10.38
N ARG A 210 8.61 -3.91 11.35
CA ARG A 210 9.19 -4.18 12.67
C ARG A 210 8.08 -4.44 13.67
N THR A 211 8.22 -5.52 14.41
CA THR A 211 7.41 -5.76 15.61
C THR A 211 7.70 -4.70 16.68
N GLY A 212 6.76 -4.52 17.61
CA GLY A 212 6.92 -3.58 18.73
C GLY A 212 6.72 -2.10 18.38
N CYS A 213 6.20 -1.79 17.17
CA CYS A 213 5.67 -0.47 16.82
C CYS A 213 4.33 -0.22 17.54
N ASN A 214 4.39 -0.08 18.86
CA ASN A 214 3.23 0.04 19.75
C ASN A 214 2.54 1.41 19.63
N TYR A 215 1.34 1.56 20.19
CA TYR A 215 0.69 2.86 20.36
C TYR A 215 0.58 3.69 19.06
N ILE A 216 0.28 3.03 17.94
CA ILE A 216 -0.10 3.70 16.70
C ILE A 216 -1.63 3.85 16.69
N THR A 217 -2.11 5.01 16.24
CA THR A 217 -3.53 5.21 15.89
C THR A 217 -3.65 5.41 14.40
N VAL A 218 -4.55 4.67 13.77
CA VAL A 218 -4.90 4.82 12.35
C VAL A 218 -6.39 5.16 12.28
N ARG A 219 -6.75 6.31 11.68
CA ARG A 219 -8.14 6.82 11.74
C ARG A 219 -8.58 7.48 10.44
N GLY A 220 -9.78 7.11 9.98
CA GLY A 220 -10.48 7.85 8.92
C GLY A 220 -9.98 7.61 7.50
N PHE A 221 -9.11 6.62 7.28
CA PHE A 221 -8.66 6.23 5.94
C PHE A 221 -9.59 5.20 5.31
N THR A 222 -9.72 5.26 3.99
CA THR A 222 -10.09 4.09 3.19
C THR A 222 -8.80 3.38 2.79
N MET A 223 -8.67 2.08 3.09
CA MET A 223 -7.53 1.26 2.66
C MET A 223 -8.03 0.11 1.82
N THR A 224 -7.45 -0.12 0.64
CA THR A 224 -7.99 -1.10 -0.31
C THR A 224 -6.95 -1.63 -1.31
N GLN A 225 -7.30 -2.73 -1.97
CA GLN A 225 -6.54 -3.32 -3.09
C GLN A 225 -5.11 -3.75 -2.71
N ALA A 226 -4.94 -4.34 -1.53
CA ALA A 226 -3.70 -4.98 -1.10
C ALA A 226 -3.68 -6.48 -1.46
N ALA A 227 -2.53 -6.98 -1.89
CA ALA A 227 -2.29 -8.39 -2.26
C ALA A 227 -1.79 -9.19 -1.04
N THR A 228 -2.63 -9.37 -0.02
CA THR A 228 -2.23 -10.08 1.21
C THR A 228 -2.15 -11.59 0.99
N GLN A 229 -1.17 -12.25 1.61
CA GLN A 229 -1.03 -13.71 1.59
C GLN A 229 -2.09 -14.39 2.51
N TRP A 230 -2.33 -15.68 2.28
CA TRP A 230 -3.07 -16.53 3.20
C TRP A 230 -2.45 -16.56 4.59
N ALA A 231 -3.24 -16.18 5.60
CA ALA A 231 -2.78 -15.95 6.96
C ALA A 231 -3.13 -17.13 7.89
N ALA A 232 -2.56 -18.31 7.64
CA ALA A 232 -2.68 -19.45 8.56
C ALA A 232 -2.10 -19.11 9.94
N PRO A 233 -2.62 -19.69 11.05
CA PRO A 233 -2.11 -19.41 12.40
C PRO A 233 -0.66 -19.89 12.65
N THR A 234 -0.09 -20.65 11.72
CA THR A 234 1.28 -21.18 11.73
C THR A 234 2.23 -20.38 10.84
N ALA A 235 1.74 -19.36 10.14
CA ALA A 235 2.52 -18.47 9.28
C ALA A 235 2.46 -17.03 9.82
N GLU A 236 3.24 -16.14 9.22
CA GLU A 236 3.07 -14.70 9.45
C GLU A 236 1.67 -14.27 8.97
N GLN A 237 0.98 -13.46 9.79
CA GLN A 237 -0.37 -13.00 9.50
C GLN A 237 -0.32 -11.48 9.28
N VAL A 238 -0.40 -11.08 8.02
CA VAL A 238 -0.22 -9.71 7.53
C VAL A 238 -1.52 -9.16 6.95
#